data_AF-A0A9P6KNT1-F1
#
_entry.id   AF-A0A9P6KNT1-F1
#
_cell.length_a   1.000
_cell.length_b   1.000
_cell.length_c   1.000
_cell.angle_alpha   90.00
_cell.angle_beta   90.00
_cell.angle_gamma   90.00
#
_symmetry.space_group_name_H-M   'P 1'
#
loop_
_entity.id
_entity.type
_entity.pdbx_description
1 polymer ?
#
loop_
_entity_poly.entity_id
_entity_poly.type
_entity_poly.pdbx_seq_one_letter_code
_entity_poly.pdbx_strand_id
1 'polypeptide(L)'
;MFGKFSSIAVLFMCVANAVSEDTEFKLFAYGKLASLGLQLFYGDGQAYVGGTPSFVKESVNISLVMAEGGDVFVAKANTTGPIWSTEPTMYVDLTEGATNPIGFTQDSKTLPSGTSSVGFGLYGGWAFHK
;
A
#
# COMPACT_ATOMS: atom_id res chain seq x y z
N MET A 1 14.48 -22.19 60.94
CA MET A 1 14.39 -20.86 60.32
C MET A 1 14.74 -21.00 58.84
N PHE A 2 13.72 -20.93 57.98
CA PHE A 2 13.88 -20.96 56.52
C PHE A 2 14.11 -19.54 56.01
N GLY A 3 15.29 -19.25 55.45
CA GLY A 3 15.55 -18.02 54.71
C GLY A 3 15.44 -18.28 53.21
N LYS A 4 14.24 -18.10 52.64
CA LYS A 4 14.04 -18.09 51.19
C LYS A 4 14.36 -16.70 50.68
N PHE A 5 15.53 -16.52 50.05
CA PHE A 5 15.78 -15.34 49.23
C PHE A 5 14.96 -15.47 47.95
N SER A 6 13.94 -14.62 47.85
CA SER A 6 12.97 -14.57 46.77
C SER A 6 13.64 -14.04 45.50
N SER A 7 13.78 -14.91 44.49
CA SER A 7 14.23 -14.55 43.15
C SER A 7 13.18 -13.67 42.44
N ILE A 8 13.20 -12.37 42.69
CA ILE A 8 12.45 -11.37 41.92
C ILE A 8 13.46 -10.61 41.06
N ALA A 9 13.92 -11.24 39.97
CA ALA A 9 14.76 -10.58 38.98
C ALA A 9 14.63 -11.21 37.59
N VAL A 10 13.42 -11.61 37.18
CA VAL A 10 13.17 -12.08 35.81
C VAL A 10 11.75 -11.71 35.39
N LEU A 11 11.50 -10.45 35.02
CA LEU A 11 10.26 -10.09 34.30
C LEU A 11 10.25 -8.67 33.73
N PHE A 12 11.34 -8.16 33.14
CA PHE A 12 11.29 -6.84 32.47
C PHE A 12 12.20 -6.67 31.25
N MET A 13 12.46 -7.71 30.46
CA MET A 13 13.08 -7.54 29.14
C MET A 13 12.50 -8.51 28.11
N CYS A 14 11.18 -8.44 27.93
CA CYS A 14 10.56 -8.79 26.65
C CYS A 14 9.68 -7.62 26.24
N VAL A 15 10.27 -6.42 26.14
CA VAL A 15 9.73 -5.45 25.19
C VAL A 15 10.10 -6.06 23.84
N ALA A 16 9.19 -6.90 23.33
CA ALA A 16 9.26 -7.33 21.95
C ALA A 16 9.40 -6.04 21.14
N ASN A 17 10.52 -5.90 20.44
CA ASN A 17 10.57 -5.03 19.30
C ASN A 17 9.45 -5.55 18.39
N ALA A 18 8.28 -4.93 18.47
CA ALA A 18 7.31 -4.97 17.40
C ALA A 18 8.03 -4.27 16.24
N VAL A 19 8.85 -5.03 15.53
CA VAL A 19 9.29 -4.67 14.19
C VAL A 19 7.96 -4.50 13.46
N SER A 20 7.59 -3.25 13.22
CA SER A 20 6.62 -2.92 12.20
C SER A 20 7.27 -3.41 10.92
N GLU A 21 7.05 -4.68 10.58
CA GLU A 21 7.41 -5.18 9.27
C GLU A 21 6.61 -4.32 8.29
N ASP A 22 7.31 -3.63 7.38
CA ASP A 22 6.66 -2.92 6.27
C ASP A 22 5.68 -3.90 5.66
N THR A 23 4.38 -3.69 5.91
CA THR A 23 3.36 -4.62 5.46
C THR A 23 3.17 -4.38 3.97
N GLU A 24 3.99 -5.08 3.19
CA GLU A 24 3.93 -5.06 1.73
C GLU A 24 2.83 -6.00 1.27
N PHE A 25 1.89 -5.48 0.48
CA PHE A 25 0.79 -6.26 -0.06
C PHE A 25 0.50 -5.89 -1.51
N LYS A 26 -0.20 -6.77 -2.21
CA LYS A 26 -0.64 -6.53 -3.58
C LYS A 26 -2.11 -6.12 -3.57
N LEU A 27 -2.47 -5.13 -4.40
CA LEU A 27 -3.86 -4.75 -4.60
C LEU A 27 -4.46 -5.55 -5.76
N PHE A 28 -5.70 -5.99 -5.61
CA PHE A 28 -6.42 -6.76 -6.63
C PHE A 28 -7.76 -6.10 -6.95
N ALA A 29 -8.10 -6.02 -8.24
CA ALA A 29 -9.44 -5.64 -8.67
C ALA A 29 -10.31 -6.88 -8.81
N TYR A 30 -11.54 -6.77 -8.35
CA TYR A 30 -12.56 -7.80 -8.48
C TYR A 30 -13.69 -7.30 -9.37
N GLY A 31 -14.39 -8.22 -10.02
CA GLY A 31 -15.53 -7.89 -10.86
C GLY A 31 -16.07 -9.12 -11.58
N LYS A 32 -17.12 -8.93 -12.38
CA LYS A 32 -17.78 -10.03 -13.11
C LYS A 32 -16.82 -10.84 -13.98
N LEU A 33 -15.81 -10.18 -14.56
CA LEU A 33 -14.77 -10.81 -15.39
C LEU A 33 -13.47 -11.12 -14.62
N ALA A 34 -13.42 -10.79 -13.33
CA ALA A 34 -12.23 -10.88 -12.46
C ALA A 34 -12.60 -11.51 -11.11
N SER A 35 -13.32 -12.64 -11.13
CA SER A 35 -13.83 -13.31 -9.91
C SER A 35 -12.71 -13.84 -9.00
N LEU A 36 -11.55 -14.18 -9.56
CA LEU A 36 -10.37 -14.62 -8.82
C LEU A 36 -9.47 -13.45 -8.36
N GLY A 37 -9.84 -12.21 -8.68
CA GLY A 37 -9.00 -11.03 -8.47
C GLY A 37 -7.90 -10.91 -9.54
N LEU A 38 -7.76 -9.71 -10.10
CA LEU A 38 -6.63 -9.38 -10.99
C LEU A 38 -5.72 -8.40 -10.29
N GLN A 39 -4.43 -8.74 -10.19
CA GLN A 39 -3.44 -7.86 -9.56
C GLN A 39 -3.36 -6.54 -10.32
N LEU A 40 -3.32 -5.43 -9.59
CA LEU A 40 -3.08 -4.11 -10.14
C LEU A 40 -1.59 -3.93 -10.47
N PHE A 41 -1.31 -3.25 -11.57
CA PHE A 41 0.01 -2.76 -11.92
C PHE A 41 -0.03 -1.24 -12.16
N TYR A 42 1.12 -0.60 -11.98
CA TYR A 42 1.30 0.81 -12.32
C TYR A 42 1.53 0.93 -13.82
N GLY A 43 0.87 1.90 -14.45
CA GLY A 43 1.13 2.33 -15.82
C GLY A 43 0.99 3.84 -15.98
N ASP A 44 2.06 4.56 -16.30
CA ASP A 44 2.07 6.03 -16.51
C ASP A 44 1.25 6.85 -15.48
N GLY A 45 1.27 6.46 -14.19
CA GLY A 45 0.53 7.15 -13.13
C GLY A 45 -0.92 6.68 -12.91
N GLN A 46 -1.36 5.63 -13.59
CA GLN A 46 -2.68 5.00 -13.38
C GLN A 46 -2.55 3.53 -12.99
N ALA A 47 -3.57 3.03 -12.29
CA ALA A 47 -3.69 1.61 -12.01
C ALA A 47 -4.37 0.89 -13.18
N TYR A 48 -3.81 -0.25 -13.57
CA TYR A 48 -4.36 -1.12 -14.59
C TYR A 48 -4.45 -2.56 -14.09
N VAL A 49 -5.32 -3.35 -14.73
CA VAL A 49 -5.45 -4.79 -14.49
C VAL A 49 -5.38 -5.55 -15.79
N GLY A 50 -4.85 -6.77 -15.72
CA GLY A 50 -4.61 -7.60 -16.91
C GLY A 50 -3.24 -7.34 -17.53
N GLY A 51 -3.18 -7.26 -18.85
CA GLY A 51 -1.94 -6.98 -19.57
C GLY A 51 -1.66 -5.47 -19.72
N THR A 52 -0.38 -5.11 -19.78
CA THR A 52 0.06 -3.73 -20.06
C THR A 52 -0.50 -3.24 -21.39
N PRO A 53 -1.26 -2.12 -21.43
CA PRO A 53 -1.69 -1.53 -22.68
C PRO A 53 -0.49 -1.03 -23.49
N SER A 54 -0.52 -1.20 -24.83
CA SER A 54 0.59 -0.83 -25.71
C SER A 54 0.87 0.68 -25.79
N PHE A 55 -0.06 1.51 -25.29
CA PHE A 55 0.10 2.97 -25.25
C PHE A 55 0.80 3.46 -23.98
N VAL A 56 0.93 2.60 -22.97
CA VAL A 56 1.62 2.93 -21.71
C VAL A 56 3.13 2.88 -21.94
N LYS A 57 3.84 3.96 -21.62
CA LYS A 57 5.29 4.08 -21.81
C LYS A 57 6.06 3.36 -20.71
N GLU A 58 5.56 3.43 -19.49
CA GLU A 58 6.14 2.80 -18.33
C GLU A 58 5.08 1.94 -17.64
N SER A 59 5.37 0.65 -17.50
CA SER A 59 4.49 -0.29 -16.81
C SER A 59 5.31 -1.18 -15.89
N VAL A 60 4.85 -1.32 -14.64
CA VAL A 60 5.52 -2.18 -13.66
C VAL A 60 4.54 -2.82 -12.70
N ASN A 61 4.80 -4.08 -12.37
CA ASN A 61 4.12 -4.76 -11.27
C ASN A 61 4.52 -4.12 -9.95
N ILE A 62 3.54 -3.78 -9.13
CA ILE A 62 3.77 -3.12 -7.86
C ILE A 62 3.33 -3.97 -6.68
N SER A 63 3.89 -3.64 -5.53
CA SER A 63 3.29 -3.85 -4.23
C SER A 63 3.00 -2.49 -3.59
N LEU A 64 2.09 -2.45 -2.63
CA LEU A 64 1.77 -1.29 -1.82
C LEU A 64 2.33 -1.46 -0.42
N VAL A 65 2.85 -0.37 0.11
CA VAL A 65 3.30 -0.26 1.50
C VAL A 65 2.61 0.93 2.14
N MET A 66 2.21 0.78 3.39
CA MET A 66 1.71 1.91 4.18
C MET A 66 2.88 2.83 4.54
N ALA A 67 2.82 4.08 4.13
CA ALA A 67 3.84 5.06 4.45
C ALA A 67 3.87 5.37 5.96
N GLU A 68 5.01 5.88 6.42
CA GLU A 68 5.18 6.35 7.79
C GLU A 68 4.10 7.40 8.11
N GLY A 69 3.36 7.20 9.22
CA GLY A 69 2.18 8.01 9.58
C GLY A 69 0.83 7.33 9.33
N GLY A 70 0.78 6.25 8.54
CA GLY A 70 -0.33 5.29 8.57
C GLY A 70 -1.60 5.64 7.78
N ASP A 71 -1.60 6.75 7.03
CA ASP A 71 -2.79 7.21 6.28
C ASP A 71 -2.64 7.15 4.75
N VAL A 72 -1.45 6.79 4.26
CA VAL A 72 -1.08 6.84 2.83
C VAL A 72 -0.51 5.50 2.39
N PHE A 73 -0.81 5.08 1.16
CA PHE A 73 -0.14 3.95 0.50
C PHE A 73 0.82 4.45 -0.58
N VAL A 74 2.03 3.90 -0.59
CA VAL A 74 3.05 4.12 -1.63
C VAL A 74 3.28 2.85 -2.43
N ALA A 75 3.50 3.00 -3.73
CA ALA A 75 3.82 1.90 -4.62
C ALA A 75 5.31 1.61 -4.63
N LYS A 76 5.66 0.34 -4.42
CA LYS A 76 7.00 -0.21 -4.61
C LYS A 76 7.02 -1.07 -5.87
N ALA A 77 8.03 -0.84 -6.71
CA ALA A 77 8.19 -1.63 -7.92
C ALA A 77 8.74 -3.02 -7.60
N ASN A 78 8.10 -4.08 -8.10
CA ASN A 78 8.50 -5.47 -7.86
C ASN A 78 9.67 -5.93 -8.76
N THR A 79 10.28 -5.00 -9.47
CA THR A 79 11.41 -5.25 -10.37
C THR A 79 12.47 -4.20 -10.09
N THR A 80 13.73 -4.54 -10.35
CA THR A 80 14.88 -3.65 -10.20
C THR A 80 14.92 -2.48 -11.22
N GLY A 81 13.86 -2.29 -12.01
CA GLY A 81 13.86 -1.55 -13.28
C GLY A 81 13.35 -0.11 -13.25
N PRO A 82 12.15 0.21 -12.74
CA PRO A 82 11.70 1.60 -12.74
C PRO A 82 12.31 2.29 -11.54
N ILE A 83 13.32 3.11 -11.81
CA ILE A 83 13.88 4.02 -10.83
C ILE A 83 12.95 5.22 -10.81
N TRP A 84 11.78 5.08 -10.19
CA TRP A 84 11.07 6.28 -9.75
C TRP A 84 12.01 7.03 -8.82
N SER A 85 12.17 8.33 -9.04
CA SER A 85 12.98 9.16 -8.15
C SER A 85 12.43 9.16 -6.72
N THR A 86 11.12 8.99 -6.59
CA THR A 86 10.41 8.75 -5.34
C THR A 86 9.24 7.78 -5.56
N GLU A 87 8.91 7.00 -4.52
CA GLU A 87 7.80 6.03 -4.57
C GLU A 87 6.47 6.76 -4.84
N PRO A 88 5.72 6.39 -5.90
CA PRO A 88 4.45 7.02 -6.20
C PRO A 88 3.43 6.77 -5.08
N THR A 89 2.81 7.85 -4.62
CA THR A 89 1.68 7.80 -3.68
C THR A 89 0.40 7.44 -4.41
N MET A 90 -0.32 6.44 -3.90
CA MET A 90 -1.63 6.05 -4.42
C MET A 90 -2.69 7.09 -4.02
N TYR A 91 -3.60 7.40 -4.94
CA TYR A 91 -4.81 8.16 -4.66
C TYR A 91 -6.03 7.48 -5.27
N VAL A 92 -7.20 7.79 -4.71
CA VAL A 92 -8.50 7.35 -5.23
C VAL A 92 -9.35 8.54 -5.69
N ASP A 93 -10.09 8.38 -6.79
CA ASP A 93 -11.14 9.32 -7.20
C ASP A 93 -12.43 8.98 -6.45
N LEU A 94 -12.91 9.94 -5.67
CA LEU A 94 -14.11 9.83 -4.83
C LEU A 94 -15.36 10.35 -5.54
N THR A 95 -15.22 10.84 -6.77
CA THR A 95 -16.35 11.29 -7.58
C THR A 95 -17.28 10.13 -7.89
N GLU A 96 -18.58 10.32 -7.69
CA GLU A 96 -19.57 9.30 -8.01
C GLU A 96 -19.49 8.91 -9.49
N GLY A 97 -19.36 7.60 -9.75
CA GLY A 97 -19.27 7.07 -11.11
C GLY A 97 -17.89 7.15 -11.77
N ALA A 98 -16.82 7.46 -11.02
CA ALA A 98 -15.45 7.45 -11.53
C ALA A 98 -15.09 6.10 -12.19
N THR A 99 -14.60 6.14 -13.44
CA THR A 99 -14.28 4.94 -14.21
C THR A 99 -12.86 4.42 -13.97
N ASN A 100 -11.93 5.31 -13.59
CA ASN A 100 -10.55 4.99 -13.25
C ASN A 100 -10.27 5.46 -11.82
N PRO A 101 -10.84 4.80 -10.81
CA PRO A 101 -10.87 5.34 -9.47
C PRO A 101 -9.52 5.29 -8.74
N ILE A 102 -8.47 4.69 -9.31
CA ILE A 102 -7.17 4.55 -8.64
C ILE A 102 -6.07 5.11 -9.55
N GLY A 103 -5.28 6.02 -9.00
CA GLY A 103 -4.11 6.57 -9.65
C GLY A 103 -2.91 6.65 -8.72
N PHE A 104 -1.78 7.06 -9.30
CA PHE A 104 -0.52 7.25 -8.60
C PHE A 104 0.04 8.62 -8.93
N THR A 105 0.54 9.31 -7.91
CA THR A 105 1.20 10.60 -8.06
C THR A 105 2.62 10.54 -7.50
N GLN A 106 3.55 11.20 -8.17
CA GLN A 106 4.88 11.44 -7.63
C GLN A 106 4.87 12.77 -6.85
N ASP A 107 5.75 12.87 -5.86
CA ASP A 107 5.82 14.00 -4.92
C ASP A 107 5.74 15.35 -5.63
N SER A 108 5.04 16.31 -4.98
CA SER A 108 4.81 17.71 -5.40
C SER A 108 3.79 17.98 -6.52
N LYS A 109 3.15 16.96 -7.11
CA LYS A 109 2.01 17.20 -8.01
C LYS A 109 0.72 17.43 -7.22
N THR A 110 -0.01 18.47 -7.59
CA THR A 110 -1.37 18.69 -7.09
C THR A 110 -2.26 17.54 -7.56
N LEU A 111 -2.95 16.92 -6.61
CA LEU A 111 -3.92 15.88 -6.92
C LEU A 111 -5.08 16.45 -7.77
N PRO A 112 -5.64 15.66 -8.70
CA PRO A 112 -6.86 16.04 -9.40
C PRO A 112 -8.01 16.34 -8.42
N SER A 113 -8.89 17.26 -8.80
CA SER A 113 -10.09 17.56 -8.00
C SER A 113 -10.94 16.31 -7.79
N GLY A 114 -11.48 16.13 -6.58
CA GLY A 114 -12.32 14.97 -6.25
C GLY A 114 -11.53 13.73 -5.83
N THR A 115 -10.19 13.79 -5.78
CA THR A 115 -9.35 12.66 -5.38
C THR A 115 -8.79 12.81 -3.96
N SER A 116 -8.43 11.68 -3.34
CA SER A 116 -7.74 11.64 -2.04
C SER A 116 -6.59 10.63 -2.05
N SER A 117 -5.43 11.02 -1.53
CA SER A 117 -4.29 10.14 -1.27
C SER A 117 -4.15 9.72 0.20
N VAL A 118 -5.03 10.23 1.07
CA VAL A 118 -4.99 9.99 2.52
C VAL A 118 -6.27 9.31 2.97
N GLY A 119 -6.23 8.71 4.14
CA GLY A 119 -7.38 8.02 4.73
C GLY A 119 -7.36 6.52 4.50
N PHE A 120 -6.24 5.98 4.04
CA PHE A 120 -6.09 4.55 3.86
C PHE A 120 -5.79 3.84 5.17
N GLY A 121 -6.29 2.62 5.30
CA GLY A 121 -6.08 1.79 6.48
C GLY A 121 -6.03 0.30 6.12
N LEU A 122 -5.53 -0.48 7.07
CA LEU A 122 -5.58 -1.94 7.03
C LEU A 122 -6.55 -2.45 8.10
N TYR A 123 -7.44 -3.37 7.73
CA TYR A 123 -8.34 -4.06 8.66
C TYR A 123 -8.39 -5.54 8.33
N GLY A 124 -7.83 -6.37 9.23
CA GLY A 124 -7.65 -7.79 8.97
C GLY A 124 -6.77 -8.02 7.73
N GLY A 125 -7.31 -8.74 6.74
CA GLY A 125 -6.64 -8.97 5.45
C GLY A 125 -7.00 -7.96 4.35
N TRP A 126 -7.65 -6.84 4.69
CA TRP A 126 -8.18 -5.89 3.71
C TRP A 126 -7.55 -4.51 3.84
N ALA A 127 -7.30 -3.86 2.71
CA ALA A 127 -7.05 -2.44 2.62
C ALA A 127 -8.37 -1.70 2.36
N PHE A 128 -8.60 -0.59 3.05
CA PHE A 128 -9.78 0.25 2.85
C PHE A 128 -9.41 1.74 2.86
N HIS A 129 -10.30 2.54 2.28
CA HIS A 129 -10.23 4.00 2.31
C HIS A 129 -11.43 4.49 3.14
N LYS A 130 -11.19 5.38 4.11
CA LYS A 130 -12.16 5.84 5.11
C LYS A 130 -12.81 7.17 4.76
#